data_AF-A0A8T5L4G5-F1
#
_entry.id   AF-A0A8T5L4G5-F1
#
_cell.length_a   1.000
_cell.length_b   1.000
_cell.length_c   1.000
_cell.angle_alpha   90.00
_cell.angle_beta   90.00
_cell.angle_gamma   90.00
#
_symmetry.space_group_name_H-M   'P 1'
#
loop_
_entity.id
_entity.type
_entity.pdbx_description
1 polymer ?
#
loop_
_entity_poly.entity_id
_entity_poly.type
_entity_poly.pdbx_seq_one_letter_code
_entity_poly.pdbx_strand_id
1 'polypeptide(L)' 'MIPVQIRVTRRILETIDHLVREGIYLNRSEVVRDALRHHLETAEQR' A
#
# COMPACT_ATOMS: atom_id res chain seq x y z
N MET A 1 -15.94 5.42 0.17
CA MET A 1 -14.56 5.21 -0.30
C MET A 1 -14.57 5.33 -1.82
N ILE A 2 -13.64 6.11 -2.40
CA ILE A 2 -13.56 6.30 -3.87
C ILE A 2 -12.56 5.27 -4.42
N PRO A 3 -12.93 4.46 -5.43
CA PRO A 3 -12.00 3.51 -6.02
C PRO A 3 -10.95 4.23 -6.87
N VAL A 4 -9.69 3.83 -6.74
CA VAL A 4 -8.57 4.35 -7.55
C VAL A 4 -7.86 3.16 -8.19
N GLN A 5 -7.53 3.29 -9.47
CA GLN A 5 -6.68 2.34 -10.18
C GLN A 5 -5.26 2.88 -10.25
N ILE A 6 -4.29 2.07 -9.84
CA ILE A 6 -2.87 2.41 -9.91
C ILE A 6 -2.13 1.38 -10.76
N ARG A 7 -1.13 1.84 -11.51
CA ARG A 7 -0.20 0.97 -12.23
C ARG A 7 1.08 0.89 -11.41
N VAL A 8 1.50 -0.33 -11.10
CA VAL A 8 2.73 -0.60 -10.37
C VAL A 8 3.53 -1.68 -11.08
N THR A 9 4.82 -1.76 -10.78
CA THR A 9 5.64 -2.85 -11.30
C THR A 9 5.21 -4.18 -10.67
N ARG A 10 5.46 -5.28 -11.38
CA ARG A 10 5.19 -6.64 -10.87
C ARG A 10 5.87 -6.89 -9.53
N ARG A 11 7.12 -6.44 -9.38
CA ARG A 11 7.88 -6.56 -8.12
C ARG A 11 7.18 -5.91 -6.93
N ILE A 12 6.59 -4.72 -7.13
CA ILE A 12 5.83 -4.03 -6.06
C ILE A 12 4.57 -4.83 -5.72
N LEU A 13 3.83 -5.31 -6.72
CA LEU A 13 2.64 -6.12 -6.50
C LEU A 13 2.96 -7.40 -5.71
N GLU A 14 4.04 -8.10 -6.07
CA GLU A 14 4.50 -9.30 -5.37
C GLU A 14 4.88 -9.03 -3.91
N THR A 15 5.44 -7.85 -3.63
CA THR A 15 5.74 -7.41 -2.26
C THR A 15 4.46 -7.17 -1.48
N ILE A 16 3.48 -6.48 -2.06
CA ILE A 16 2.16 -6.27 -1.44
C ILE A 16 1.48 -7.62 -1.15
N ASP A 17 1.53 -8.55 -2.11
CA ASP A 17 0.97 -9.90 -1.97
C ASP A 17 1.65 -10.72 -0.89
N HIS A 18 2.95 -10.54 -0.69
CA HIS A 18 3.66 -11.18 0.41
C HIS A 18 3.14 -10.67 1.76
N LEU A 19 3.01 -9.36 1.95
CA LEU A 19 2.53 -8.78 3.21
C LEU A 19 1.10 -9.24 3.57
N VAL A 20 0.23 -9.39 2.58
CA VAL A 20 -1.12 -9.93 2.80
C VAL A 20 -1.08 -11.42 3.14
N ARG A 21 -0.22 -12.20 2.47
CA ARG A 21 -0.06 -13.64 2.75
C ARG A 21 0.49 -13.93 4.15
N GLU A 22 1.38 -13.08 4.66
CA GLU A 22 1.89 -13.17 6.03
C GLU A 22 0.85 -12.75 7.09
N GLY A 23 -0.34 -12.29 6.68
CA GLY A 23 -1.41 -11.88 7.58
C GLY A 23 -1.18 -10.52 8.25
N ILE A 24 -0.17 -9.76 7.80
CA ILE A 24 0.13 -8.41 8.33
C ILE A 24 -0.99 -7.44 7.96
N TYR A 25 -1.57 -7.60 6.77
CA TYR A 25 -2.69 -6.80 6.29
C TYR A 25 -3.80 -7.72 5.77
N LEU A 26 -5.05 -7.30 5.90
CA LEU A 26 -6.22 -8.08 5.49
C LEU A 26 -6.36 -8.13 3.96
N ASN A 27 -5.89 -7.10 3.25
CA ASN A 27 -5.97 -6.99 1.80
C ASN A 27 -4.97 -5.99 1.23
N ARG A 28 -4.75 -6.07 -0.09
CA ARG A 28 -3.84 -5.18 -0.83
C ARG A 28 -4.15 -3.69 -0.64
N SER A 29 -5.43 -3.34 -0.61
CA SER A 29 -5.85 -1.93 -0.48
C SER A 29 -5.49 -1.34 0.88
N GLU A 30 -5.42 -2.17 1.92
CA GLU A 30 -4.98 -1.76 3.24
C GLU A 30 -3.49 -1.41 3.25
N VAL A 31 -2.65 -2.27 2.66
CA VAL A 31 -1.21 -2.01 2.46
C VAL A 31 -0.99 -0.66 1.77
N VAL A 32 -1.71 -0.43 0.66
CA VAL A 32 -1.56 0.80 -0.13
C VAL A 32 -2.00 2.03 0.66
N ARG A 33 -3.12 1.96 1.39
CA ARG A 33 -3.59 3.08 2.21
C ARG A 33 -2.62 3.41 3.34
N ASP A 34 -2.07 2.39 3.99
CA ASP A 34 -1.14 2.57 5.09
C ASP A 34 0.19 3.16 4.63
N ALA A 35 0.76 2.62 3.53
CA ALA A 35 1.95 3.17 2.90
C ALA A 35 1.75 4.63 2.45
N LEU A 36 0.58 4.95 1.88
CA LEU A 36 0.24 6.32 1.47
C LEU A 36 0.13 7.25 2.68
N ARG A 37 -0.51 6.81 3.77
CA ARG A 37 -0.60 7.58 5.02
C ARG A 37 0.80 7.93 5.55
N HIS A 38 1.66 6.93 5.71
CA HIS A 38 3.03 7.13 6.16
C HIS A 38 3.83 8.08 5.26
N HIS A 39 3.64 7.98 3.95
CA HIS A 39 4.31 8.87 3.00
C HIS A 39 3.85 10.32 3.15
N LEU A 40 2.54 10.55 3.27
CA LEU A 40 1.97 11.90 3.43
C LEU A 40 2.39 12.53 4.76
N GLU A 41 2.34 11.79 5.86
CA GLU A 41 2.79 12.27 7.18
C GLU A 41 4.27 12.66 7.16
N THR A 42 5.11 11.93 6.42
CA THR A 42 6.53 12.25 6.27
C THR A 42 6.77 13.45 5.37
N ALA A 43 5.91 13.65 4.36
CA ALA A 43 6.01 14.76 3.42
C ALA A 43 5.57 16.10 4.04
N GLU A 44 4.56 16.09 4.91
CA GLU A 44 4.07 17.28 5.62
C GLU A 44 5.02 17.80 6.71
N GLN A 45 5.98 16.97 7.15
CA GLN A 45 7.00 17.34 8.12
C GLN A 45 8.24 18.03 7.50
N ARG A 46 8.22 18.31 6.19
CA ARG A 46 9.27 19.04 5.46
C ARG A 46 8.79 20.39 4.99
#